data_AF-G5EJK3-F1
#
_entry.id   AF-G5EJK3-F1
#
_cell.length_a   1.000
_cell.length_b   1.000
_cell.length_c   1.000
_cell.angle_alpha   90.00
_cell.angle_beta   90.00
_cell.angle_gamma   90.00
#
_symmetry.space_group_name_H-M   'P 1'
#
loop_
_entity.id
_entity.type
_entity.pdbx_description
1 polymer ?
#
loop_
_entity_poly.entity_id
_entity_poly.type
_entity_poly.pdbx_seq_one_letter_code
_entity_poly.pdbx_strand_id
1 'polypeptide(L)'
;LWPSNYSNPTMPSNCIGSQFNESKLYPHLRSKLKRSWPDVESGNDTNFWGKEWNKHGKCSEQTLNLMQYFQRSHEMWNSFNITDILKNASIVPHP
;
A
#
# COMPACT_ATOMS: atom_id res chain seq x y z
N LEU A 1 1.75 2.67 0.02
CA LEU A 1 3.20 2.91 0.11
C LEU A 1 3.58 3.85 -1.03
N TRP A 2 4.04 5.06 -0.75
CA TRP A 2 4.36 6.03 -1.81
C TRP A 2 5.86 6.29 -1.84
N PRO A 3 6.54 5.98 -2.96
CA PRO A 3 7.95 6.34 -3.12
C PRO A 3 8.12 7.86 -3.02
N SER A 4 9.22 8.29 -2.42
CA SER A 4 9.54 9.71 -2.25
C SER A 4 10.97 9.96 -2.70
N ASN A 5 11.17 11.08 -3.40
CA ASN A 5 12.49 11.68 -3.53
C ASN A 5 12.60 12.76 -2.45
N TYR A 6 13.13 12.41 -1.29
CA TYR A 6 13.16 13.28 -0.10
C TYR A 6 13.68 14.70 -0.39
N SER A 7 14.63 14.83 -1.33
CA SER A 7 15.23 16.09 -1.71
C SER A 7 14.41 16.92 -2.71
N ASN A 8 13.32 16.38 -3.26
CA ASN A 8 12.44 17.06 -4.22
C ASN A 8 11.02 17.15 -3.64
N PRO A 9 10.40 18.34 -3.59
CA PRO A 9 9.04 18.49 -3.06
C PRO A 9 7.98 17.74 -3.89
N THR A 10 8.27 17.39 -5.15
CA THR A 10 7.35 16.62 -6.00
C THR A 10 7.46 15.13 -5.72
N MET A 11 6.41 14.56 -5.11
CA MET A 11 6.25 13.11 -4.97
C MET A 11 6.18 12.44 -6.35
N PRO A 12 7.01 11.43 -6.64
CA PRO A 12 6.95 10.71 -7.90
C PRO A 12 5.59 9.99 -8.04
N SER A 13 4.96 10.17 -9.20
CA SER A 13 3.70 9.51 -9.53
C SER A 13 3.58 9.29 -11.04
N ASN A 14 2.71 8.36 -11.45
CA ASN A 14 2.43 8.01 -12.84
C ASN A 14 3.67 7.61 -13.65
N CYS A 15 4.68 7.04 -13.01
CA CYS A 15 5.92 6.62 -13.67
C CYS A 15 5.67 5.54 -14.74
N ILE A 16 6.56 5.47 -15.74
CA ILE A 16 6.55 4.40 -16.74
C ILE A 16 6.94 3.09 -16.04
N GLY A 17 6.22 2.01 -16.34
CA GLY A 17 6.41 0.71 -15.69
C GLY A 17 5.30 -0.28 -16.03
N SER A 18 5.37 -1.49 -15.46
CA SER A 18 4.38 -2.53 -15.73
C SER A 18 3.02 -2.19 -15.12
N GLN A 19 1.95 -2.50 -15.86
CA GLN A 19 0.59 -2.31 -15.37
C GLN A 19 0.26 -3.30 -14.26
N PHE A 20 -0.62 -2.87 -13.34
CA PHE A 20 -1.15 -3.75 -12.31
C PHE A 20 -1.74 -5.01 -12.94
N ASN A 21 -1.38 -6.16 -12.39
CA ASN A 21 -2.01 -7.43 -12.74
C ASN A 21 -2.19 -8.26 -11.48
N GLU A 22 -3.44 -8.39 -11.04
CA GLU A 22 -3.79 -9.13 -9.82
C GLU A 22 -3.34 -10.60 -9.88
N SER A 23 -3.31 -11.23 -11.06
CA SER A 23 -2.92 -12.64 -11.20
C SER A 23 -1.45 -12.88 -10.87
N LYS A 24 -0.63 -11.83 -10.88
CA LYS A 24 0.77 -11.89 -10.44
C LYS A 24 0.92 -11.85 -8.93
N LEU A 25 -0.12 -11.53 -8.16
CA LEU A 25 -0.09 -11.57 -6.69
C LEU A 25 -0.46 -12.96 -6.18
N TYR A 26 0.28 -13.44 -5.19
CA TYR A 26 -0.06 -14.73 -4.59
C TYR A 26 -1.42 -14.66 -3.87
N PRO A 27 -2.23 -15.73 -3.95
CA PRO A 27 -3.53 -15.77 -3.28
C PRO A 27 -3.46 -15.44 -1.78
N HIS A 28 -2.41 -15.93 -1.08
CA HIS A 28 -2.22 -15.65 0.34
C HIS A 28 -1.91 -14.16 0.62
N LEU A 29 -1.20 -13.47 -0.28
CA LEU A 29 -0.93 -12.05 -0.14
C LEU A 29 -2.20 -11.23 -0.39
N ARG A 30 -3.01 -11.61 -1.38
CA ARG A 30 -4.32 -10.97 -1.62
C ARG A 30 -5.20 -11.04 -0.36
N SER A 31 -5.29 -12.19 0.30
CA SER A 31 -6.03 -12.34 1.56
C SER A 31 -5.49 -11.45 2.68
N LYS A 32 -4.17 -11.29 2.79
CA LYS A 32 -3.54 -10.36 3.73
C LYS A 32 -3.89 -8.90 3.42
N LEU A 33 -3.81 -8.51 2.15
CA LEU A 33 -4.12 -7.16 1.69
C LEU A 33 -5.58 -6.76 1.94
N LYS A 34 -6.53 -7.68 1.80
CA LYS A 34 -7.95 -7.41 2.14
C LYS A 34 -8.14 -6.93 3.59
N ARG A 35 -7.24 -7.32 4.50
CA ARG A 35 -7.26 -6.87 5.90
C ARG A 35 -6.41 -5.62 6.10
N SER A 36 -5.19 -5.63 5.57
CA SER A 36 -4.21 -4.56 5.84
C SER A 36 -4.38 -3.33 4.97
N TRP A 37 -5.06 -3.45 3.83
CA TRP A 37 -5.19 -2.38 2.85
C TRP A 37 -6.52 -2.46 2.05
N PRO A 38 -7.68 -2.44 2.74
CA PRO A 38 -8.98 -2.46 2.09
C PRO A 38 -9.30 -1.14 1.38
N ASP A 39 -10.18 -1.20 0.38
CA ASP A 39 -10.88 -0.02 -0.14
C ASP A 39 -12.04 0.33 0.80
N VAL A 40 -11.92 1.47 1.49
CA VAL A 40 -12.90 1.96 2.47
C VAL A 40 -13.98 2.85 1.86
N GLU A 41 -13.84 3.24 0.58
CA GLU A 41 -14.80 4.12 -0.10
C GLU A 41 -15.81 3.31 -0.92
N SER A 42 -15.32 2.46 -1.84
CA SER A 42 -16.18 1.72 -2.77
C SER A 42 -16.27 0.22 -2.47
N GLY A 43 -15.44 -0.29 -1.57
CA GLY A 43 -15.35 -1.72 -1.25
C GLY A 43 -14.71 -2.56 -2.36
N ASN A 44 -14.09 -1.94 -3.38
CA ASN A 44 -13.42 -2.65 -4.47
C ASN A 44 -11.90 -2.60 -4.28
N ASP A 45 -11.43 -3.51 -3.42
CA ASP A 45 -10.02 -3.65 -3.07
C ASP A 45 -9.10 -3.75 -4.29
N THR A 46 -9.43 -4.62 -5.25
CA THR A 46 -8.58 -4.86 -6.42
C THR A 46 -8.45 -3.62 -7.30
N ASN A 47 -9.53 -2.86 -7.49
CA ASN A 47 -9.50 -1.59 -8.22
C ASN A 47 -8.62 -0.56 -7.49
N PHE A 48 -8.76 -0.48 -6.16
CA PHE A 48 -7.96 0.41 -5.35
C PHE A 48 -6.47 0.05 -5.39
N TRP A 49 -6.10 -1.22 -5.20
CA TRP A 49 -4.73 -1.70 -5.34
C TRP A 49 -4.16 -1.40 -6.73
N GLY A 50 -4.97 -1.58 -7.78
CA GLY A 50 -4.59 -1.25 -9.15
C GLY A 50 -4.26 0.23 -9.33
N LYS A 51 -5.10 1.13 -8.79
CA LYS A 51 -4.84 2.58 -8.80
C LYS A 51 -3.56 2.94 -8.05
N GLU A 52 -3.35 2.36 -6.86
CA GLU A 52 -2.15 2.62 -6.05
C GLU A 52 -0.87 2.12 -6.71
N TRP A 53 -0.88 0.92 -7.30
CA TRP A 53 0.27 0.42 -8.06
C TRP A 53 0.54 1.29 -9.29
N ASN A 54 -0.50 1.58 -10.08
CA ASN A 54 -0.34 2.31 -11.34
C ASN A 54 0.07 3.76 -11.13
N LYS A 55 -0.36 4.40 -10.04
CA LYS A 55 0.01 5.77 -9.71
C LYS A 55 1.32 5.87 -8.93
N HIS A 56 1.57 4.97 -7.97
CA HIS A 56 2.69 5.09 -7.03
C HIS A 56 3.67 3.92 -7.11
N GLY A 57 3.19 2.67 -7.12
CA GLY A 57 4.05 1.49 -7.07
C GLY A 57 5.06 1.38 -8.22
N LYS A 58 4.65 1.71 -9.46
CA LYS A 58 5.54 1.75 -10.64
C LYS A 58 6.78 2.64 -10.44
N CYS A 59 6.67 3.71 -9.65
CA CYS A 59 7.78 4.61 -9.38
C CYS A 59 8.90 3.96 -8.54
N SER A 60 8.66 2.79 -7.96
CA SER A 60 9.66 1.98 -7.26
C SER A 60 9.98 0.66 -7.96
N GLU A 61 9.46 0.42 -9.16
CA GLU A 61 9.53 -0.92 -9.82
C GLU A 61 10.96 -1.40 -10.07
N GLN A 62 11.91 -0.48 -10.23
CA GLN A 62 13.34 -0.79 -10.39
C GLN A 62 13.94 -1.47 -9.14
N THR A 63 13.33 -1.31 -7.98
CA THR A 63 13.80 -1.85 -6.69
C THR A 63 12.81 -2.85 -6.09
N LEU A 64 11.51 -2.58 -6.21
CA LEU A 64 10.42 -3.39 -5.69
C LEU A 64 9.48 -3.75 -6.83
N ASN A 65 9.51 -5.00 -7.27
CA ASN A 65 8.51 -5.48 -8.22
C ASN A 65 7.11 -5.48 -7.58
N LEU A 66 6.07 -5.69 -8.39
CA LEU A 66 4.67 -5.71 -7.96
C LEU A 66 4.44 -6.53 -6.69
N MET A 67 4.96 -7.76 -6.62
CA MET A 67 4.80 -8.63 -5.45
C MET A 67 5.47 -8.01 -4.22
N GLN A 68 6.72 -7.57 -4.35
CA GLN A 68 7.51 -7.01 -3.26
C GLN A 68 6.91 -5.70 -2.74
N TYR A 69 6.37 -4.86 -3.60
CA TYR A 69 5.69 -3.61 -3.23
C TYR A 69 4.50 -3.88 -2.29
N PHE A 70 3.62 -4.82 -2.66
CA PHE A 70 2.46 -5.16 -1.85
C PHE A 70 2.84 -5.92 -0.57
N GLN A 71 3.81 -6.83 -0.66
CA GLN A 71 4.36 -7.54 0.49
C GLN A 71 4.94 -6.56 1.51
N ARG A 72 5.78 -5.61 1.06
CA ARG A 72 6.38 -4.58 1.92
C ARG A 72 5.33 -3.68 2.55
N SER A 73 4.29 -3.33 1.80
CA SER A 73 3.19 -2.51 2.31
C SER A 73 2.42 -3.22 3.42
N HIS A 74 2.14 -4.51 3.26
CA HIS A 74 1.52 -5.33 4.31
C HIS A 74 2.41 -5.45 5.55
N GLU A 75 3.71 -5.68 5.37
CA GLU A 75 4.68 -5.74 6.48
C GLU A 75 4.74 -4.43 7.27
N MET A 76 4.71 -3.29 6.60
CA MET A 76 4.67 -1.98 7.25
C MET A 76 3.40 -1.81 8.09
N TRP A 77 2.23 -2.15 7.55
CA TRP A 77 0.97 -2.14 8.30
C TRP A 77 1.03 -3.06 9.54
N ASN A 78 1.56 -4.27 9.37
CA ASN A 78 1.63 -5.26 10.46
C ASN A 78 2.65 -4.90 11.55
N SER A 79 3.67 -4.09 11.22
CA SER A 79 4.73 -3.70 12.17
C SER A 79 4.28 -2.63 13.16
N PHE A 80 3.23 -1.87 12.83
CA PHE A 80 2.78 -0.73 13.65
C PHE A 80 1.28 -0.79 13.87
N ASN A 81 0.84 -1.39 14.98
CA ASN A 81 -0.55 -1.28 15.41
C ASN A 81 -0.81 0.11 16.00
N ILE A 82 -1.11 1.08 15.13
CA ILE A 82 -1.34 2.48 15.50
C ILE A 82 -2.46 2.60 16.53
N THR A 83 -3.50 1.76 16.45
CA THR A 83 -4.58 1.75 17.43
C THR A 83 -4.08 1.46 18.83
N ASP A 84 -3.27 0.40 19.00
CA ASP A 84 -2.72 0.05 20.32
C ASP A 84 -1.69 1.08 20.80
N ILE A 85 -0.85 1.58 19.88
CA ILE A 85 0.15 2.62 20.20
C ILE A 85 -0.55 3.88 20.75
N LEU A 86 -1.59 4.37 20.08
CA LEU A 86 -2.32 5.56 20.52
C LEU A 86 -3.14 5.29 21.78
N LYS A 87 -3.79 4.12 21.88
CA LYS A 87 -4.56 3.73 23.06
C LYS A 87 -3.70 3.65 24.33
N ASN A 88 -2.47 3.15 24.22
CA ASN A 88 -1.52 3.13 25.35
C ASN A 88 -1.11 4.54 25.81
N ALA A 89 -1.24 5.54 24.93
CA ALA A 89 -1.07 6.95 25.26
C ALA A 89 -2.38 7.63 25.68
N SER A 90 -3.45 6.88 25.94
CA SER A 90 -4.80 7.38 26.23
C SER A 90 -5.42 8.23 25.12
N ILE A 91 -4.95 8.07 23.88
CA ILE A 91 -5.51 8.71 22.69
C ILE A 91 -6.42 7.70 22.01
N VAL A 92 -7.73 7.93 22.10
CA VAL A 92 -8.76 7.05 21.51
C VAL A 92 -9.59 7.81 20.48
N PRO A 93 -10.03 7.17 19.39
CA PRO A 93 -10.98 7.76 18.47
C PRO A 93 -12.26 8.16 19.22
N HIS A 94 -12.69 9.40 19.06
CA HIS A 94 -13.96 9.88 19.59
C HIS A 94 -14.98 9.93 18.43
N PRO A 95 -16.20 9.40 18.61
CA PRO A 95 -17.29 9.58 17.64
C PRO A 95 -17.67 11.05 17.45
#